data_AF-C0VP62-F1
#
_entry.id   AF-C0VP62-F1
#
_cell.length_a   1.000
_cell.length_b   1.000
_cell.length_c   1.000
_cell.angle_alpha   90.00
_cell.angle_beta   90.00
_cell.angle_gamma   90.00
#
_symmetry.space_group_name_H-M   'P 1'
#
loop_
_entity.id
_entity.type
_entity.pdbx_description
1 polymer ?
#
loop_
_entity_poly.entity_id
_entity_poly.type
_entity_poly.pdbx_seq_one_letter_code
_entity_poly.pdbx_strand_id
1 'polypeptide(L)'
;MVLATFGISVKVLLKDAALSLLNDQLTFDSIQHAFKIASNMVESFEFYDLTPLLIETKNQQLDIVQNSEQEIEFIELTPELIQSFDHVLYW
;
A
#
# COMPACT_ATOMS: atom_id res chain seq x y z
N MET A 1 -4.53 -9.06 -5.89
CA MET A 1 -4.12 -9.19 -7.31
C MET A 1 -5.22 -9.67 -8.24
N VAL A 2 -5.92 -10.78 -7.97
CA VAL A 2 -7.02 -11.28 -8.84
C VAL A 2 -8.19 -10.29 -8.99
N LEU A 3 -8.35 -9.32 -8.09
CA LEU A 3 -9.41 -8.32 -8.21
C LEU A 3 -9.15 -7.28 -9.33
N ALA A 4 -7.89 -6.90 -9.58
CA ALA A 4 -7.54 -5.96 -10.66
C ALA A 4 -7.81 -6.54 -12.05
N THR A 5 -7.76 -7.87 -12.20
CA THR A 5 -7.93 -8.54 -13.50
C THR A 5 -9.36 -8.54 -14.04
N PHE A 6 -10.35 -8.07 -13.29
CA PHE A 6 -11.76 -8.01 -13.74
C PHE A 6 -12.23 -6.61 -14.17
N GLY A 7 -11.30 -5.67 -14.37
CA GLY A 7 -11.64 -4.27 -14.70
C GLY A 7 -12.32 -3.54 -13.54
N ILE A 8 -12.17 -4.07 -12.33
CA ILE A 8 -12.66 -3.44 -11.09
C ILE A 8 -11.65 -2.38 -10.68
N SER A 9 -12.11 -1.16 -10.42
CA SER A 9 -11.26 -0.12 -9.84
C SER A 9 -10.97 -0.47 -8.37
N VAL A 10 -9.70 -0.59 -8.03
CA VAL A 10 -9.24 -0.93 -6.69
C VAL A 10 -8.33 0.18 -6.19
N LYS A 11 -8.55 0.60 -4.94
CA LYS A 11 -7.64 1.48 -4.20
C LYS A 11 -7.09 0.72 -3.01
N VAL A 12 -5.81 0.96 -2.68
CA VAL A 12 -5.15 0.33 -1.54
C VAL A 12 -4.75 1.42 -0.55
N LEU A 13 -5.24 1.31 0.69
CA LEU A 13 -4.86 2.18 1.81
C LEU A 13 -3.87 1.44 2.72
N LEU A 14 -2.68 2.02 2.91
CA LEU A 14 -1.75 1.55 3.94
C LEU A 14 -2.00 2.31 5.24
N LYS A 15 -2.34 1.57 6.30
CA LYS A 15 -2.68 2.12 7.61
C LYS A 15 -1.79 1.57 8.72
N ASP A 16 -1.48 2.42 9.70
CA ASP A 16 -0.70 2.07 10.90
C ASP A 16 0.61 1.34 10.55
N ALA A 17 0.82 0.13 11.07
CA ALA A 17 2.03 -0.66 10.82
C ALA A 17 2.22 -1.06 9.35
N ALA A 18 1.15 -1.05 8.53
CA ALA A 18 1.26 -1.35 7.11
C ALA A 18 2.10 -0.31 6.34
N LEU A 19 2.29 0.90 6.90
CA LEU A 19 3.22 1.89 6.35
C LEU A 19 4.67 1.36 6.27
N SER A 20 5.04 0.41 7.13
CA SER A 20 6.35 -0.25 7.06
C SER A 20 6.61 -0.99 5.74
N LEU A 21 5.55 -1.32 4.99
CA LEU A 21 5.65 -1.97 3.68
C LEU A 21 6.18 -1.04 2.59
N LEU A 22 6.23 0.27 2.82
CA LEU A 22 6.88 1.23 1.93
C LEU A 22 8.41 1.17 2.01
N ASN A 23 8.97 0.42 2.96
CA ASN A 23 10.41 0.26 3.08
C ASN A 23 10.93 -0.80 2.10
N ASP A 24 11.51 -0.35 1.00
CA ASP A 24 12.14 -1.16 -0.06
C ASP A 24 13.62 -1.48 0.23
N GLN A 25 14.23 -0.89 1.26
CA GLN A 25 15.66 -1.06 1.58
C GLN A 25 15.98 -2.39 2.29
N LEU A 26 14.97 -3.19 2.59
CA LEU A 26 15.14 -4.47 3.27
C LEU A 26 15.70 -5.50 2.29
N THR A 27 16.76 -6.21 2.71
CA THR A 27 17.39 -7.27 1.91
C THR A 27 16.97 -8.64 2.44
N PHE A 28 16.48 -9.50 1.54
CA PHE A 28 16.03 -10.84 1.92
C PHE A 28 17.23 -11.80 1.99
N ASP A 29 17.46 -12.37 3.16
CA ASP A 29 18.41 -13.47 3.37
C ASP A 29 17.63 -14.77 3.59
N SER A 30 17.70 -15.69 2.62
CA SER A 30 17.01 -16.99 2.64
C SER A 30 17.61 -18.00 3.62
N ILE A 31 18.83 -17.76 4.12
CA ILE A 31 19.45 -18.58 5.16
C ILE A 31 18.86 -18.21 6.53
N GLN A 32 18.61 -16.92 6.76
CA GLN A 32 18.08 -16.44 8.04
C GLN A 32 16.55 -16.38 8.10
N HIS A 33 15.88 -16.22 6.95
CA HIS A 33 14.43 -16.02 6.90
C HIS A 33 13.78 -16.99 5.92
N ALA A 34 12.76 -17.70 6.38
CA ALA A 34 11.99 -18.63 5.54
C ALA A 34 11.06 -17.91 4.54
N PHE A 35 10.75 -16.62 4.77
CA PHE A 35 9.78 -15.85 4.00
C PHE A 35 10.41 -14.61 3.38
N LYS A 36 10.08 -14.37 2.11
CA LYS A 36 10.43 -13.14 1.40
C LYS A 36 9.80 -11.92 2.07
N ILE A 37 10.43 -10.77 1.89
CA ILE A 37 9.97 -9.50 2.46
C ILE A 37 8.66 -9.10 1.77
N ALA A 38 7.70 -8.64 2.58
CA ALA A 38 6.37 -8.27 2.10
C ALA A 38 6.36 -6.94 1.30
N SER A 39 7.32 -6.04 1.50
CA SER A 39 7.44 -4.79 0.72
C SER A 39 7.65 -5.04 -0.76
N ASN A 40 8.32 -6.13 -1.14
CA ASN A 40 8.43 -6.57 -2.55
C ASN A 40 7.05 -6.80 -3.21
N MET A 41 6.01 -7.09 -2.44
CA MET A 41 4.65 -7.18 -2.98
C MET A 41 4.12 -5.79 -3.37
N VAL A 42 4.40 -4.77 -2.57
CA VAL A 42 3.96 -3.39 -2.83
C VAL A 42 4.63 -2.83 -4.07
N GLU A 43 5.91 -3.15 -4.32
CA GLU A 43 6.59 -2.83 -5.58
C GLU A 43 5.84 -3.36 -6.81
N SER A 44 5.23 -4.54 -6.70
CA SER A 44 4.52 -5.13 -7.84
C SER A 44 3.20 -4.43 -8.18
N PHE A 45 2.70 -3.51 -7.34
CA PHE A 45 1.40 -2.86 -7.52
C PHE A 45 1.31 -1.99 -8.77
N GLU A 46 2.42 -1.43 -9.24
CA GLU A 46 2.50 -0.69 -10.49
C GLU A 46 2.04 -1.56 -11.68
N PHE A 47 2.35 -2.85 -11.67
CA PHE A 47 1.99 -3.77 -12.75
C PHE A 47 0.52 -4.21 -12.73
N TYR A 48 -0.25 -3.80 -11.72
CA TYR A 48 -1.65 -4.18 -11.52
C TYR A 48 -2.61 -2.98 -11.48
N ASP A 49 -2.17 -1.80 -11.90
CA ASP A 49 -2.95 -0.55 -11.82
C ASP A 49 -3.49 -0.27 -10.41
N LEU A 50 -2.71 -0.61 -9.38
CA LEU A 50 -3.06 -0.40 -7.96
C LEU A 50 -2.45 0.88 -7.38
N THR A 51 -1.78 1.67 -8.22
CA THR A 51 -1.28 3.01 -7.89
C THR A 51 -2.31 4.09 -8.27
N PRO A 52 -2.34 5.23 -7.56
CA PRO A 52 -1.54 5.53 -6.37
C PRO A 52 -2.02 4.78 -5.12
N LEU A 53 -1.08 4.57 -4.19
CA LEU A 53 -1.37 4.10 -2.84
C LEU A 53 -2.00 5.23 -2.02
N LEU A 54 -3.05 4.93 -1.28
CA LEU A 54 -3.66 5.88 -0.36
C LEU A 54 -2.91 5.87 0.98
N ILE A 55 -2.61 7.05 1.51
CA ILE A 55 -2.02 7.26 2.84
C ILE A 55 -2.78 8.38 3.56
N GLU A 56 -3.07 8.21 4.85
CA GLU A 56 -3.69 9.27 5.64
C GLU A 56 -2.77 10.50 5.73
N THR A 57 -3.29 11.72 5.50
CA THR A 57 -2.52 12.98 5.50
C THR A 57 -1.70 13.16 6.78
N LYS A 58 -2.21 12.71 7.94
CA LYS A 58 -1.50 12.78 9.23
C LYS A 58 -0.12 12.09 9.20
N ASN A 59 0.08 11.15 8.28
CA ASN A 59 1.31 10.37 8.12
C ASN A 59 2.24 10.94 7.02
N GLN A 60 1.86 12.01 6.33
CA GLN A 60 2.65 12.62 5.24
C GLN A 60 4.06 13.06 5.69
N GLN A 61 4.22 13.39 6.98
CA GLN A 61 5.48 13.85 7.54
C GLN A 61 6.38 12.72 8.05
N LEU A 62 5.98 11.45 7.90
CA LEU A 62 6.81 10.32 8.30
C LEU A 62 7.92 10.11 7.28
N ASP A 63 9.16 9.92 7.74
CA ASP A 63 10.33 9.70 6.88
C ASP A 63 10.10 8.56 5.87
N ILE A 64 9.47 7.47 6.30
CA ILE A 64 9.18 6.31 5.45
C ILE A 64 8.20 6.64 4.30
N VAL A 65 7.33 7.64 4.49
CA VAL A 65 6.37 8.10 3.49
C VAL A 65 7.03 9.11 2.54
N GLN A 66 7.88 10.00 3.06
CA GLN A 66 8.57 11.01 2.25
C GLN A 66 9.66 10.41 1.35
N ASN A 67 10.30 9.33 1.81
CA ASN A 67 11.37 8.64 1.08
C ASN A 67 10.87 7.43 0.29
N SER A 68 9.55 7.22 0.21
CA SER A 68 8.94 6.14 -0.55
C SER A 68 9.06 6.42 -2.05
N GLU A 69 9.47 5.42 -2.82
CA GLU A 69 9.49 5.50 -4.30
C GLU A 69 8.10 5.29 -4.92
N GLN A 70 7.12 4.83 -4.13
CA GLN A 70 5.78 4.52 -4.60
C GLN A 70 4.96 5.79 -4.84
N GLU A 71 4.09 5.76 -5.85
CA GLU A 71 3.14 6.86 -6.09
C GLU A 71 2.08 6.89 -4.97
N ILE A 72 1.99 8.01 -4.26
CA ILE A 72 1.14 8.18 -3.08
C ILE A 72 0.12 9.31 -3.30
N GLU A 73 -1.13 9.01 -2.94
CA GLU A 73 -2.23 9.95 -2.84
C GLU A 73 -2.59 10.13 -1.36
N PHE A 74 -2.50 11.37 -0.85
CA PHE A 74 -2.85 11.68 0.53
C PHE A 74 -4.35 11.89 0.68
N ILE A 75 -4.94 11.25 1.69
CA ILE A 75 -6.38 11.31 1.96
C ILE A 75 -6.67 11.59 3.43
N GLU A 76 -7.87 12.10 3.70
CA GLU A 76 -8.47 12.05 5.04
C GLU A 76 -9.39 10.83 5.12
N LEU A 77 -9.17 9.95 6.10
CA LEU A 77 -10.00 8.76 6.26
C LEU A 77 -11.30 9.11 6.98
N THR A 78 -12.33 9.47 6.20
CA THR A 78 -13.66 9.80 6.71
C THR A 78 -14.68 8.70 6.42
N PRO A 79 -15.79 8.61 7.18
CA PRO A 79 -16.88 7.70 6.87
C PRO A 79 -17.42 7.85 5.44
N GLU A 80 -17.48 9.07 4.92
CA GLU A 80 -17.97 9.38 3.57
C GLU A 80 -17.05 8.78 2.50
N LEU A 81 -15.72 8.85 2.71
CA LEU A 81 -14.76 8.21 1.82
C LEU A 81 -14.96 6.70 1.80
N ILE A 82 -15.08 6.07 2.97
CA ILE A 82 -15.29 4.61 3.08
C ILE A 82 -16.60 4.21 2.38
N GLN A 83 -17.67 4.99 2.55
CA GLN A 83 -18.98 4.74 1.93
C GLN A 83 -19.00 4.97 0.41
N SER A 84 -18.01 5.67 -0.14
CA SER A 84 -17.89 5.84 -1.60
C SER A 84 -17.43 4.57 -2.32
N PHE A 85 -16.91 3.57 -1.60
CA PHE A 85 -16.54 2.28 -2.15
C PHE A 85 -17.71 1.30 -2.07
N ASP A 86 -17.98 0.57 -3.15
CA ASP A 86 -18.99 -0.49 -3.16
C ASP A 86 -18.66 -1.60 -2.14
N HIS A 87 -17.37 -1.90 -1.99
CA HIS A 87 -16.84 -2.92 -1.09
C HIS A 87 -15.53 -2.49 -0.44
N VAL A 88 -15.34 -2.87 0.83
CA VAL A 88 -14.11 -2.60 1.59
C VAL A 88 -13.61 -3.89 2.22
N LEU A 89 -12.33 -4.18 2.04
CA LEU A 89 -11.66 -5.37 2.59
C LEU A 89 -10.61 -4.93 3.61
N TYR A 90 -10.61 -5.58 4.78
CA TYR A 90 -9.65 -5.33 5.85
C TYR A 90 -8.74 -6.56 6.03
N TRP A 91 -7.45 -6.31 6.22
CA TRP A 91 -6.40 -7.30 6.42
C TRP A 91 -5.51 -6.88 7.58
#